data_AF-A0AAP8JUU7-F1
#
_entry.id   AF-A0AAP8JUU7-F1
#
_cell.length_a   1.000
_cell.length_b   1.000
_cell.length_c   1.000
_cell.angle_alpha   90.00
_cell.angle_beta   90.00
_cell.angle_gamma   90.00
#
_symmetry.space_group_name_H-M   'P 1'
#
loop_
_entity.id
_entity.type
_entity.pdbx_description
1 polymer ?
#
loop_
_entity_poly.entity_id
_entity_poly.type
_entity_poly.pdbx_seq_one_letter_code
_entity_poly.pdbx_strand_id
1 'polypeptide(L)'
;MKTTRNTKGKKLLASLIISFCTINYSSISLAETPKSNSANAPKQAIGIDTGIANLKYDSRDILAVNGDKVESFVPKESTNLNDKFVVVEREKKSLTTSPVDISIIDSVANRTYPG
;
A
#
# COMPACT_ATOMS: atom_id res chain seq x y z
N MET A 1 -17.71 37.27 44.69
CA MET A 1 -17.44 38.19 43.54
C MET A 1 -15.92 38.27 43.40
N LYS A 2 -15.23 37.73 42.39
CA LYS A 2 -15.27 38.03 40.95
C LYS A 2 -14.56 36.90 40.19
N THR A 3 -15.27 36.17 39.35
CA THR A 3 -14.68 35.32 38.31
C THR A 3 -14.30 36.23 37.14
N THR A 4 -13.01 36.56 37.02
CA THR A 4 -12.51 37.41 35.94
C THR A 4 -12.03 36.56 34.76
N ARG A 5 -12.58 36.88 33.61
CA ARG A 5 -12.56 36.15 32.33
C ARG A 5 -11.17 36.20 31.69
N ASN A 6 -10.53 35.06 31.47
CA ASN A 6 -9.29 34.91 30.69
C ASN A 6 -9.53 34.23 29.32
N THR A 7 -10.71 34.44 28.74
CA THR A 7 -11.14 33.89 27.43
C THR A 7 -10.40 34.49 26.22
N LYS A 8 -9.61 35.55 26.40
CA LYS A 8 -8.85 36.19 25.29
C LYS A 8 -7.57 35.43 24.94
N GLY A 9 -6.85 34.89 25.94
CA GLY A 9 -5.59 34.16 25.71
C GLY A 9 -5.78 32.79 25.04
N LYS A 10 -6.86 32.08 25.40
CA LYS A 10 -7.17 30.76 24.82
C LYS A 10 -7.51 30.81 23.32
N LYS A 11 -8.10 31.92 22.84
CA LYS A 11 -8.43 32.13 21.42
C LYS A 11 -7.19 32.41 20.56
N LEU A 12 -6.22 33.12 21.13
CA LEU A 12 -4.97 33.47 20.45
C LEU A 12 -4.06 32.23 20.29
N LEU A 13 -4.03 31.35 21.31
CA LEU A 13 -3.29 30.08 21.24
C LEU A 13 -3.91 29.09 20.23
N ALA A 14 -5.25 29.02 20.16
CA ALA A 14 -5.95 28.17 19.19
C ALA A 14 -5.72 28.62 17.73
N SER A 15 -5.64 29.93 17.49
CA SER A 15 -5.31 30.50 16.17
C SER A 15 -3.88 30.16 15.72
N LEU A 16 -2.92 30.10 16.64
CA LEU A 16 -1.52 29.82 16.30
C LEU A 16 -1.32 28.34 15.91
N ILE A 17 -2.05 27.43 16.55
CA ILE A 17 -1.97 25.98 16.29
C ILE A 17 -2.56 25.63 14.90
N ILE A 18 -3.66 26.26 14.50
CA ILE A 18 -4.28 26.04 13.19
C ILE A 18 -3.38 26.52 12.04
N SER A 19 -2.61 27.60 12.26
CA SER A 19 -1.62 28.10 11.29
C SER A 19 -0.38 27.21 11.15
N PHE A 20 -0.07 26.36 12.14
CA PHE A 20 1.08 25.44 12.10
C PHE A 20 0.73 24.11 11.41
N CYS A 21 -0.55 23.73 11.38
CA CYS A 21 -1.01 22.50 10.71
C CYS A 21 -0.96 22.58 9.18
N THR A 22 -1.03 23.76 8.57
CA THR A 22 -1.03 23.91 7.10
C THR A 22 0.36 23.91 6.46
N ILE A 23 1.43 24.08 7.26
CA ILE A 23 2.81 24.10 6.74
C ILE A 23 3.33 22.68 6.46
N ASN A 24 2.72 21.64 7.06
CA ASN A 24 3.17 20.24 6.92
C ASN A 24 2.55 19.49 5.72
N TYR A 25 1.60 20.07 4.98
CA TYR A 25 0.90 19.38 3.88
C TYR A 25 1.17 19.92 2.48
N SER A 26 2.16 20.80 2.30
CA SER A 26 2.52 21.33 0.98
C SER A 26 3.90 20.87 0.53
N SER A 27 4.11 19.56 0.45
CA SER A 27 5.11 19.00 -0.46
C SER A 27 4.43 18.72 -1.80
N ILE A 28 4.00 19.77 -2.50
CA ILE A 28 3.66 19.63 -3.92
C ILE A 28 5.01 19.47 -4.64
N SER A 29 5.41 18.21 -4.87
CA SER A 29 6.52 17.93 -5.77
C SER A 29 6.06 18.29 -7.18
N LEU A 30 6.53 19.43 -7.67
CA LEU A 30 6.38 19.80 -9.07
C LEU A 30 7.40 18.97 -9.86
N ALA A 31 6.93 18.04 -10.68
CA ALA A 31 7.80 17.38 -11.65
C ALA A 31 8.25 18.45 -12.65
N GLU A 32 9.49 18.91 -12.51
CA GLU A 32 10.14 19.81 -13.45
C GLU A 32 10.19 19.11 -14.81
N THR A 33 9.44 19.63 -15.79
CA THR A 33 9.55 19.16 -17.17
C THR A 33 10.89 19.66 -17.72
N PRO A 34 11.81 18.78 -18.13
CA PRO A 34 13.10 19.23 -18.65
C PRO A 34 12.88 20.04 -19.92
N LYS A 35 13.38 21.27 -19.92
CA LYS A 35 13.45 22.12 -21.10
C LYS A 35 14.32 21.41 -22.14
N SER A 36 13.67 20.85 -23.16
CA SER A 36 14.27 20.15 -24.29
C SER A 36 15.17 21.09 -25.09
N ASN A 37 16.44 21.16 -24.70
CA ASN A 37 17.53 21.58 -25.57
C ASN A 37 18.40 20.36 -25.84
N SER A 38 18.54 20.03 -27.13
CA SER A 38 19.14 18.81 -27.71
C SER A 38 20.63 18.55 -27.35
N ALA A 39 21.23 19.30 -26.41
CA ALA A 39 22.58 19.09 -25.89
C ALA A 39 22.62 18.31 -24.54
N ASN A 40 21.45 17.95 -23.99
CA ASN A 40 21.32 17.45 -22.61
C ASN A 40 21.13 15.93 -22.46
N ALA A 41 21.18 15.14 -23.55
CA ALA A 41 20.95 13.68 -23.51
C ALA A 41 21.76 12.92 -22.43
N PRO A 42 23.08 13.14 -22.25
CA PRO A 42 23.84 12.42 -21.22
C PRO A 42 23.49 12.87 -19.78
N LYS A 43 23.15 14.15 -19.57
CA LYS A 43 22.76 14.67 -18.25
C LYS A 43 21.38 14.13 -17.82
N GLN A 44 20.47 13.92 -18.76
CA GLN A 44 19.16 13.35 -18.48
C GLN A 44 19.24 11.85 -18.16
N ALA A 45 20.10 11.09 -18.84
CA ALA A 45 20.35 9.68 -18.52
C ALA A 45 20.88 9.50 -17.09
N ILE A 46 21.86 10.33 -16.68
CA ILE A 46 22.38 10.34 -15.30
C ILE A 46 21.26 10.61 -14.28
N GLY A 47 20.31 11.49 -14.62
CA GLY A 47 19.15 11.78 -13.77
C GLY A 47 18.19 10.59 -13.61
N ILE A 48 17.95 9.84 -14.68
CA ILE A 48 17.09 8.63 -14.65
C ILE A 48 17.75 7.52 -13.85
N ASP A 49 19.01 7.22 -14.11
CA ASP A 49 19.76 6.17 -13.41
C ASP A 49 19.83 6.46 -11.92
N THR A 50 20.15 7.71 -11.57
CA THR A 50 20.17 8.17 -10.18
C THR A 50 18.78 8.11 -9.55
N GLY A 51 17.73 8.41 -10.31
CA GLY A 51 16.34 8.31 -9.84
C GLY A 51 15.95 6.88 -9.50
N ILE A 52 16.22 5.92 -10.40
CA ILE A 52 15.92 4.49 -10.21
C ILE A 52 16.75 3.91 -9.07
N ALA A 53 18.06 4.18 -9.03
CA ALA A 53 18.97 3.64 -8.02
C ALA A 53 18.64 4.11 -6.59
N ASN A 54 18.01 5.27 -6.45
CA ASN A 54 17.62 5.83 -5.15
C ASN A 54 16.21 5.42 -4.69
N LEU A 55 15.50 4.59 -5.44
CA LEU A 55 14.22 4.03 -4.98
C LEU A 55 14.43 3.17 -3.73
N LYS A 56 13.69 3.46 -2.66
CA LYS A 56 13.76 2.73 -1.39
C LYS A 56 12.49 1.90 -1.21
N TYR A 57 12.61 0.59 -1.34
CA TYR A 57 11.51 -0.37 -1.13
C TYR A 57 12.08 -1.72 -0.70
N ASP A 58 11.29 -2.54 0.01
CA ASP A 58 11.60 -3.97 0.19
C ASP A 58 11.02 -4.75 -1.00
N SER A 59 11.90 -5.34 -1.80
CA SER A 59 11.54 -6.17 -2.95
C SER A 59 10.65 -7.37 -2.62
N ARG A 60 10.64 -7.82 -1.36
CA ARG A 60 9.84 -8.97 -0.92
C ARG A 60 8.42 -8.59 -0.52
N ASP A 61 8.20 -7.33 -0.17
CA ASP A 61 6.92 -6.86 0.36
C ASP A 61 6.10 -6.12 -0.69
N ILE A 62 6.75 -5.43 -1.64
CA ILE A 62 6.07 -4.55 -2.60
C ILE A 62 5.06 -5.27 -3.51
N LEU A 63 5.24 -6.57 -3.73
CA LEU A 63 4.32 -7.44 -4.49
C LEU A 63 3.69 -8.55 -3.63
N ALA A 64 3.86 -8.51 -2.31
CA ALA A 64 3.30 -9.52 -1.42
C ALA A 64 1.78 -9.39 -1.33
N VAL A 65 1.07 -10.51 -1.45
CA VAL A 65 -0.39 -10.58 -1.29
C VAL A 65 -0.71 -11.56 -0.18
N ASN A 66 -1.44 -11.10 0.83
CA ASN A 66 -1.95 -11.94 1.91
C ASN A 66 -3.38 -12.37 1.58
N GLY A 67 -3.60 -13.68 1.50
CA GLY A 67 -4.93 -14.24 1.29
C GLY A 67 -5.80 -14.22 2.55
N ASP A 68 -6.92 -14.93 2.48
CA ASP A 68 -7.88 -15.01 3.58
C ASP A 68 -7.28 -15.67 4.83
N LYS A 69 -7.67 -15.13 5.99
CA LYS A 69 -7.29 -15.69 7.29
C LYS A 69 -8.46 -16.44 7.91
N VAL A 70 -8.23 -17.72 8.24
CA VAL A 70 -9.23 -18.54 8.96
C VAL A 70 -9.08 -18.33 10.46
N GLU A 71 -10.10 -17.72 11.09
CA GLU A 71 -10.12 -17.47 12.54
C GLU A 71 -10.79 -18.61 13.33
N SER A 72 -11.91 -19.15 12.83
CA SER A 72 -12.68 -20.20 13.52
C SER A 72 -13.31 -21.18 12.54
N PHE A 73 -13.38 -22.45 12.93
CA PHE A 73 -14.02 -23.54 12.19
C PHE A 73 -14.40 -24.68 13.14
N VAL A 74 -15.37 -25.51 12.77
CA VAL A 74 -15.73 -26.74 13.51
C VAL A 74 -14.78 -27.86 13.09
N PRO A 75 -13.96 -28.43 14.01
CA PRO A 75 -12.94 -29.41 13.65
C PRO A 75 -13.51 -30.74 13.15
N LYS A 76 -14.62 -31.20 13.75
CA LYS A 76 -15.25 -32.46 13.38
C LYS A 76 -16.76 -32.37 13.55
N GLU A 77 -17.48 -32.78 12.53
CA GLU A 77 -18.94 -32.85 12.55
C GLU A 77 -19.43 -34.07 11.78
N SER A 78 -20.67 -34.46 12.02
CA SER A 78 -21.31 -35.54 11.29
C SER A 78 -22.73 -35.21 10.90
N THR A 79 -23.18 -35.79 9.79
CA THR A 79 -24.56 -35.67 9.32
C THR A 79 -25.04 -36.99 8.74
N ASN A 80 -26.33 -37.28 8.92
CA ASN A 80 -26.98 -38.40 8.25
C ASN A 80 -27.65 -37.90 6.97
N LEU A 81 -27.26 -38.45 5.83
CA LEU A 81 -27.82 -38.09 4.54
C LEU A 81 -28.04 -39.36 3.70
N ASN A 82 -29.28 -39.59 3.26
CA ASN A 82 -29.66 -40.71 2.38
C ASN A 82 -29.08 -42.06 2.86
N ASP A 83 -29.40 -42.43 4.10
CA ASP A 83 -28.95 -43.66 4.76
C ASP A 83 -27.42 -43.80 4.95
N LYS A 84 -26.66 -42.71 4.80
CA LYS A 84 -25.22 -42.66 5.08
C LYS A 84 -24.92 -41.74 6.24
N PHE A 85 -24.01 -42.18 7.10
CA PHE A 85 -23.40 -41.34 8.13
C PHE A 85 -22.10 -40.74 7.58
N VAL A 86 -22.11 -39.44 7.33
CA VAL A 86 -20.95 -38.71 6.79
C VAL A 86 -20.25 -38.00 7.93
N VAL A 87 -18.93 -38.17 8.02
CA VAL A 87 -18.08 -37.47 8.98
C VAL A 87 -17.16 -36.53 8.20
N VAL A 88 -17.17 -35.26 8.57
CA VAL A 88 -16.29 -34.24 8.01
C VAL A 88 -15.29 -33.82 9.08
N GLU A 89 -14.01 -33.90 8.73
CA GLU A 89 -12.91 -33.43 9.56
C GLU A 89 -12.22 -32.26 8.86
N ARG A 90 -11.99 -31.18 9.60
CA ARG A 90 -11.36 -29.96 9.09
C ARG A 90 -10.11 -29.68 9.92
N GLU A 91 -9.07 -29.24 9.23
CA GLU A 91 -7.80 -28.84 9.82
C GLU A 91 -7.40 -27.49 9.23
N LYS A 92 -6.96 -26.57 10.08
CA LYS A 92 -6.39 -25.29 9.63
C LYS A 92 -5.00 -25.54 9.05
N LYS A 93 -4.81 -25.14 7.79
CA LYS A 93 -3.52 -25.21 7.10
C LYS A 93 -3.11 -23.82 6.62
N SER A 94 -1.80 -23.61 6.48
CA SER A 94 -1.22 -22.40 5.91
C SER A 94 -0.34 -22.75 4.71
N LEU A 95 -0.32 -21.87 3.72
CA LEU A 95 0.53 -21.98 2.54
C LEU A 95 1.17 -20.63 2.27
N THR A 96 2.49 -20.61 2.09
CA THR A 96 3.26 -19.43 1.73
C THR A 96 4.14 -19.79 0.54
N THR A 97 4.09 -18.98 -0.51
CA THR A 97 4.81 -19.23 -1.78
C THR A 97 5.38 -17.94 -2.33
N SER A 98 6.46 -18.02 -3.10
CA SER A 98 7.08 -16.88 -3.79
C SER A 98 7.46 -17.26 -5.22
N PRO A 99 6.47 -17.42 -6.12
CA PRO A 99 6.73 -17.79 -7.51
C PRO A 99 7.45 -16.66 -8.24
N VAL A 100 8.33 -17.04 -9.18
CA VAL A 100 8.98 -16.11 -10.12
C VAL A 100 8.24 -16.05 -11.46
N ASP A 101 7.50 -17.11 -11.79
CA ASP A 101 6.66 -17.18 -12.99
C ASP A 101 5.29 -16.54 -12.73
N ILE A 102 4.93 -15.56 -13.57
CA ILE A 102 3.64 -14.88 -13.51
C ILE A 102 2.73 -15.45 -14.59
N SER A 103 1.59 -16.02 -14.18
CA SER A 103 0.58 -16.52 -15.10
C SER A 103 -0.08 -15.36 -15.86
N ILE A 104 -0.22 -15.50 -17.18
CA ILE A 104 -0.87 -14.52 -18.05
C ILE A 104 -2.31 -14.95 -18.28
N ILE A 105 -3.24 -14.02 -18.10
CA ILE A 105 -4.65 -14.18 -18.46
C ILE A 105 -4.95 -13.38 -19.73
N ASP A 106 -5.92 -13.83 -20.52
CA ASP A 106 -6.25 -13.22 -21.82
C ASP A 106 -6.59 -11.72 -21.74
N SER A 107 -7.17 -11.28 -20.62
CA SER A 107 -7.54 -9.87 -20.42
C SER A 107 -6.36 -8.90 -20.36
N VAL A 108 -5.14 -9.39 -20.13
CA VAL A 108 -3.91 -8.58 -20.07
C VAL A 108 -2.86 -8.99 -21.10
N ALA A 109 -3.16 -9.98 -21.95
CA ALA A 109 -2.21 -10.53 -22.91
C ALA A 109 -1.66 -9.46 -23.88
N ASN A 110 -2.46 -8.46 -24.26
CA ASN A 110 -2.04 -7.36 -25.13
C ASN A 110 -1.03 -6.39 -24.48
N ARG A 111 -0.76 -6.51 -23.18
CA ARG A 111 0.20 -5.70 -22.42
C ARG A 111 1.41 -6.51 -21.95
N THR A 112 1.48 -7.80 -22.27
CA THR A 112 2.57 -8.67 -21.83
C THR A 112 3.34 -9.19 -23.05
N TYR A 113 4.54 -8.68 -23.24
CA TYR A 113 5.46 -9.07 -24.31
C TYR A 113 6.91 -8.92 -23.83
N PRO A 114 7.88 -9.65 -24.41
CA PRO A 114 9.30 -9.46 -24.09
C PRO A 114 9.74 -8.02 -24.40
N GLY A 115 10.38 -7.36 -23.43
CA GLY A 115 10.74 -5.95 -23.48
C GLY A 115 11.64 -5.55 -24.64
#